data_AF-A0AAY4B5W4-F1
#
_entry.id   AF-A0AAY4B5W4-F1
#
_cell.length_a   1.000
_cell.length_b   1.000
_cell.length_c   1.000
_cell.angle_alpha   90.00
_cell.angle_beta   90.00
_cell.angle_gamma   90.00
#
_symmetry.space_group_name_H-M   'P 1'
#
loop_
_entity.id
_entity.type
_entity.pdbx_description
1 polymer ?
#
loop_
_entity_poly.entity_id
_entity_poly.type
_entity_poly.pdbx_seq_one_letter_code
_entity_poly.pdbx_strand_id
1 'polypeptide(L)'
;MKRDGGASHDSSDDDGAPDEVTFEDSKATALRSAREAAQAAKREKERFKEWRRKRQQFFLEQKKKRLLPEDVLEEIGDFPVQKLEVSEGGDEQAVGVKAKPSAGVKRAKVRRLQANCSVMRAKDQDEAASRQQAAVDFIQARLYGPGSRRMTNNQLLSIKSKRAVHKGAAVQFMNKSKGAELRAKAEKCNKRWIHKKKLI
;
A
#
# COMPACT_ATOMS: atom_id res chain seq x y z
N MET A 1 -28.64 6.98 49.22
CA MET A 1 -29.66 8.03 48.95
C MET A 1 -29.37 8.57 47.56
N LYS A 2 -29.96 7.97 46.51
CA LYS A 2 -31.15 8.46 45.77
C LYS A 2 -30.99 9.91 45.30
N ARG A 3 -30.90 10.08 43.98
CA ARG A 3 -31.42 11.16 43.12
C ARG A 3 -30.92 10.88 41.69
N ASP A 4 -31.65 10.09 40.93
CA ASP A 4 -32.75 10.46 40.03
C ASP A 4 -32.23 10.67 38.61
N GLY A 5 -32.45 9.64 37.79
CA GLY A 5 -32.25 9.71 36.35
C GLY A 5 -33.34 10.58 35.73
N GLY A 6 -32.91 11.68 35.11
CA GLY A 6 -33.73 12.45 34.19
C GLY A 6 -33.45 12.00 32.77
N ALA A 7 -34.05 10.88 32.36
CA ALA A 7 -34.22 10.58 30.94
C ALA A 7 -35.39 11.44 30.44
N SER A 8 -35.08 12.58 29.82
CA SER A 8 -36.05 13.33 29.03
C SER A 8 -36.37 12.51 27.78
N HIS A 9 -37.35 11.62 27.92
CA HIS A 9 -38.02 10.96 26.83
C HIS A 9 -38.90 12.02 26.16
N ASP A 10 -38.33 12.68 25.13
CA ASP A 10 -39.08 13.54 24.22
C ASP A 10 -39.95 12.64 23.34
N SER A 11 -41.06 12.18 23.90
CA SER A 11 -42.16 11.53 23.19
C SER A 11 -43.05 12.63 22.63
N SER A 12 -42.63 13.19 21.49
CA SER A 12 -43.54 13.90 20.59
C SER A 12 -44.00 12.89 19.54
N ASP A 13 -44.94 12.04 19.94
CA ASP A 13 -45.72 11.19 19.04
C ASP A 13 -46.68 12.13 18.29
N ASP A 14 -46.25 12.58 17.12
CA ASP A 14 -47.08 13.32 16.16
C ASP A 14 -48.06 12.31 15.54
N ASP A 15 -49.17 12.07 16.25
CA ASP A 15 -50.28 11.17 15.91
C ASP A 15 -51.14 11.72 14.73
N GLY A 16 -50.49 12.37 13.77
CA GLY A 16 -51.07 12.70 12.48
C GLY A 16 -51.23 11.41 11.69
N ALA A 17 -52.48 10.98 11.48
CA ALA A 17 -52.78 9.88 10.57
C ALA A 17 -51.96 10.06 9.27
N PRO A 18 -51.25 9.03 8.79
CA PRO A 18 -50.43 9.17 7.61
C PRO A 18 -51.30 9.70 6.47
N ASP A 19 -50.85 10.77 5.82
CA ASP A 19 -51.53 11.32 4.65
C ASP A 19 -51.91 10.17 3.73
N GLU A 20 -53.14 10.18 3.23
CA GLU A 20 -53.65 9.16 2.31
C GLU A 20 -52.88 9.26 0.99
N VAL A 21 -51.71 8.61 0.95
CA VAL A 21 -50.85 8.57 -0.22
C VAL A 21 -51.57 7.73 -1.28
N THR A 22 -52.04 8.41 -2.32
CA THR A 22 -52.64 7.74 -3.46
C THR A 22 -51.60 6.84 -4.14
N PHE A 23 -52.06 5.79 -4.83
CA PHE A 23 -51.17 4.90 -5.56
C PHE A 23 -50.32 5.68 -6.58
N GLU A 24 -50.90 6.69 -7.22
CA GLU A 24 -50.27 7.61 -8.14
C GLU A 24 -49.11 8.40 -7.49
N ASP A 25 -49.31 8.93 -6.28
CA ASP A 25 -48.29 9.67 -5.54
C ASP A 25 -47.12 8.76 -5.12
N SER A 26 -47.44 7.53 -4.69
CA SER A 26 -46.43 6.53 -4.35
C SER A 26 -45.55 6.19 -5.58
N LYS A 27 -46.19 6.03 -6.75
CA LYS A 27 -45.53 5.76 -8.02
C LYS A 27 -44.68 6.94 -8.48
N ALA A 28 -45.19 8.16 -8.38
CA ALA A 28 -44.44 9.37 -8.72
C ALA A 28 -43.22 9.56 -7.83
N THR A 29 -43.35 9.24 -6.54
CA THR A 29 -42.26 9.33 -5.56
C THR A 29 -41.17 8.28 -5.81
N ALA A 30 -41.57 7.04 -6.11
CA ALA A 30 -40.62 5.99 -6.48
C ALA A 30 -39.81 6.35 -7.75
N LEU A 31 -40.47 6.92 -8.77
CA LEU A 31 -39.79 7.35 -10.00
C LEU A 31 -38.84 8.53 -9.77
N ARG A 32 -39.21 9.49 -8.91
CA ARG A 32 -38.33 10.60 -8.51
C ARG A 32 -37.11 10.09 -7.75
N SER A 33 -37.31 9.23 -6.76
CA SER A 33 -36.23 8.60 -5.99
C SER A 33 -35.26 7.83 -6.89
N ALA A 34 -35.77 7.03 -7.85
CA ALA A 34 -34.92 6.32 -8.80
C ALA A 34 -34.08 7.27 -9.68
N ARG A 35 -34.66 8.38 -10.14
CA ARG A 35 -33.95 9.41 -10.91
C ARG A 35 -32.88 10.10 -10.06
N GLU A 36 -33.20 10.46 -8.83
CA GLU A 36 -32.27 11.11 -7.90
C GLU A 36 -31.10 10.19 -7.54
N ALA A 37 -31.37 8.91 -7.26
CA ALA A 37 -30.34 7.91 -7.01
C ALA A 37 -29.38 7.77 -8.21
N ALA A 38 -29.93 7.73 -9.43
CA ALA A 38 -29.11 7.69 -10.65
C ALA A 38 -28.25 8.94 -10.83
N GLN A 39 -28.78 10.13 -10.51
CA GLN A 39 -28.01 11.38 -10.56
C GLN A 39 -26.97 11.46 -9.45
N ALA A 40 -27.28 11.01 -8.23
CA ALA A 40 -26.35 10.96 -7.11
C ALA A 40 -25.15 10.06 -7.44
N ALA A 41 -25.39 8.90 -8.05
CA ALA A 41 -24.32 8.01 -8.51
C ALA A 41 -23.42 8.65 -9.59
N LYS A 42 -23.98 9.50 -10.46
CA LYS A 42 -23.17 10.26 -11.44
C LYS A 42 -22.30 11.31 -10.74
N ARG A 43 -22.87 12.09 -9.82
CA ARG A 43 -22.15 13.11 -9.04
C ARG A 43 -21.03 12.49 -8.20
N GLU A 44 -21.27 11.34 -7.58
CA GLU A 44 -20.25 10.62 -6.82
C GLU A 44 -19.07 10.20 -7.71
N LYS A 45 -19.35 9.68 -8.91
CA LYS A 45 -18.30 9.35 -9.90
C LYS A 45 -17.48 10.56 -10.31
N GLU A 46 -18.11 11.72 -10.46
CA GLU A 46 -17.44 12.98 -10.77
C GLU A 46 -16.54 13.44 -9.63
N ARG A 47 -17.04 13.43 -8.38
CA ARG A 47 -16.24 13.70 -7.17
C ARG A 47 -15.01 12.78 -7.09
N PHE A 48 -15.15 11.50 -7.42
CA PHE A 48 -14.03 10.57 -7.41
C PHE A 48 -12.99 10.89 -8.50
N LYS A 49 -13.44 11.32 -9.69
CA LYS A 49 -12.54 11.80 -10.75
C LYS A 49 -11.81 13.08 -10.34
N GLU A 50 -12.50 14.02 -9.70
CA GLU A 50 -11.91 15.25 -9.16
C GLU A 50 -10.87 14.95 -8.08
N TRP A 51 -11.19 14.06 -7.14
CA TRP A 51 -10.23 13.60 -6.13
C TRP A 51 -8.98 13.00 -6.76
N ARG A 52 -9.13 12.18 -7.82
CA ARG A 52 -7.99 11.64 -8.58
C ARG A 52 -7.16 12.75 -9.22
N ARG A 53 -7.80 13.76 -9.84
CA ARG A 53 -7.11 14.91 -10.45
C ARG A 53 -6.33 15.71 -9.41
N LYS A 54 -6.95 16.04 -8.27
CA LYS A 54 -6.29 16.74 -7.15
C LYS A 54 -5.09 15.97 -6.62
N ARG A 55 -5.23 14.65 -6.47
CA ARG A 55 -4.12 13.79 -6.05
C ARG A 55 -2.98 13.78 -7.06
N GLN A 56 -3.29 13.76 -8.36
CA GLN A 56 -2.29 13.84 -9.42
C GLN A 56 -1.57 15.19 -9.42
N GLN A 57 -2.30 16.30 -9.25
CA GLN A 57 -1.73 17.64 -9.11
C GLN A 57 -0.77 17.73 -7.93
N PHE A 58 -1.16 17.21 -6.76
CA PHE A 58 -0.29 17.13 -5.59
C PHE A 58 1.01 16.37 -5.86
N PHE A 59 0.95 15.25 -6.60
CA PHE A 59 2.17 14.53 -6.99
C PHE A 59 3.07 15.34 -7.93
N LEU A 60 2.49 16.09 -8.86
CA LEU A 60 3.26 16.97 -9.74
C LEU A 60 3.91 18.11 -8.96
N GLU A 61 3.19 18.73 -8.03
CA GLU A 61 3.72 19.76 -7.14
C GLU A 61 4.81 19.22 -6.22
N GLN A 62 4.63 18.02 -5.66
CA GLN A 62 5.65 17.34 -4.88
C GLN A 62 6.90 17.06 -5.70
N LYS A 63 6.75 16.64 -6.96
CA LYS A 63 7.89 16.46 -7.86
C LYS A 63 8.58 17.78 -8.12
N LYS A 64 7.85 18.86 -8.42
CA LYS A 64 8.42 20.21 -8.60
C LYS A 64 9.17 20.70 -7.36
N LYS A 65 8.61 20.50 -6.16
CA LYS A 65 9.25 20.86 -4.89
C LYS A 65 10.44 19.98 -4.50
N ARG A 66 10.53 18.76 -5.07
CA ARG A 66 11.66 17.84 -4.87
C ARG A 66 12.75 18.01 -5.93
N LEU A 67 12.51 18.81 -6.97
CA LEU A 67 13.58 19.26 -7.85
C LEU A 67 14.41 20.30 -7.10
N LEU A 68 15.72 20.28 -7.32
CA LEU A 68 16.59 21.36 -6.88
C LEU A 68 16.13 22.65 -7.59
N PRO A 69 16.28 23.83 -6.94
CA PRO A 69 15.97 25.10 -7.60
C PRO A 69 16.63 25.17 -8.98
N GLU A 70 15.92 25.75 -9.95
CA GLU A 70 16.39 25.85 -11.34
C GLU A 70 17.79 26.49 -11.40
N ASP A 71 18.05 27.49 -10.57
CA ASP A 71 19.33 28.18 -10.42
C ASP A 71 20.51 27.20 -10.13
N VAL A 72 20.27 26.13 -9.37
CA VAL A 72 21.28 25.10 -9.06
C VAL A 72 21.44 24.12 -10.22
N LEU A 73 20.37 23.86 -10.98
CA LEU A 73 20.42 23.01 -12.17
C LEU A 73 21.12 23.72 -13.33
N GLU A 74 20.93 25.03 -13.48
CA GLU A 74 21.65 25.89 -14.43
C GLU A 74 23.14 25.93 -14.10
N GLU A 75 23.52 26.11 -12.82
CA GLU A 75 24.92 26.05 -12.39
C GLU A 75 25.58 24.70 -12.70
N ILE A 76 24.86 23.59 -12.58
CA ILE A 76 25.36 22.24 -12.93
C ILE A 76 25.46 22.05 -14.46
N GLY A 77 24.55 22.65 -15.24
CA GLY A 77 24.51 22.56 -16.70
C GLY A 77 25.59 23.37 -17.40
N ASP A 78 26.03 24.47 -16.80
CA ASP A 78 27.10 25.32 -17.31
C ASP A 78 28.51 24.79 -17.03
N PHE A 79 28.65 23.69 -16.27
CA PHE A 79 29.93 22.99 -16.19
C PHE A 79 30.28 22.40 -17.57
N PRO A 80 31.43 22.76 -18.17
CA PRO A 80 31.82 22.23 -19.46
C PRO A 80 32.06 20.73 -19.35
N VAL A 81 31.13 19.95 -19.91
CA VAL A 81 31.25 18.50 -20.11
C VAL A 81 32.44 18.26 -21.04
N GLN A 82 33.59 17.89 -20.47
CA GLN A 82 34.71 17.38 -21.25
C GLN A 82 34.26 16.10 -21.96
N LYS A 83 34.21 16.15 -23.29
CA LYS A 83 33.87 15.05 -24.20
C LYS A 83 34.61 13.76 -23.81
N LEU A 84 33.85 12.74 -23.43
CA LEU A 84 34.31 11.35 -23.50
C LEU A 84 33.65 10.73 -24.74
N GLU A 85 34.43 10.62 -25.80
CA GLU A 85 34.07 9.97 -27.06
C GLU A 85 33.65 8.51 -26.80
N VAL A 86 32.45 8.15 -27.25
CA VAL A 86 31.96 6.77 -27.28
C VAL A 86 32.50 6.14 -28.57
N SER A 87 33.45 5.22 -28.44
CA SER A 87 33.82 4.29 -29.52
C SER A 87 33.07 2.97 -29.30
N GLU A 88 32.27 2.62 -30.30
CA GLU A 88 31.55 1.35 -30.43
C GLU A 88 32.55 0.25 -30.87
N GLY A 89 32.58 -0.86 -30.12
CA GLY A 89 33.40 -2.03 -30.46
C GLY A 89 33.57 -2.95 -29.25
N GLY A 90 32.82 -4.05 -29.22
CA GLY A 90 32.82 -5.00 -28.11
C GLY A 90 34.12 -5.80 -27.99
N ASP A 91 34.46 -6.16 -26.76
CA ASP A 91 34.86 -7.53 -26.42
C ASP A 91 34.71 -7.76 -24.91
N GLU A 92 34.30 -8.97 -24.56
CA GLU A 92 34.19 -9.42 -23.18
C GLU A 92 35.60 -9.60 -22.61
N GLN A 93 35.90 -8.98 -21.48
CA GLN A 93 36.80 -9.57 -20.49
C GLN A 93 36.73 -8.83 -19.15
N ALA A 94 36.26 -9.57 -18.14
CA ALA A 94 36.37 -9.22 -16.75
C ALA A 94 37.86 -9.21 -16.34
N VAL A 95 38.38 -8.04 -15.98
CA VAL A 95 39.70 -7.91 -15.37
C VAL A 95 39.58 -7.23 -14.02
N GLY A 96 39.75 -8.04 -12.97
CA GLY A 96 39.80 -7.59 -11.58
C GLY A 96 41.01 -6.69 -11.34
N VAL A 97 40.74 -5.49 -10.83
CA VAL A 97 41.79 -4.55 -10.43
C VAL A 97 42.36 -4.98 -9.08
N LYS A 98 43.64 -5.40 -9.13
CA LYS A 98 44.47 -5.64 -7.96
C LYS A 98 44.82 -4.31 -7.27
N ALA A 99 44.35 -4.13 -6.04
CA ALA A 99 44.88 -3.11 -5.14
C ALA A 99 46.18 -3.61 -4.48
N LYS A 100 47.28 -2.87 -4.66
CA LYS A 100 48.54 -3.09 -3.93
C LYS A 100 48.40 -2.61 -2.47
N PRO A 101 49.05 -3.26 -1.49
CA PRO A 101 48.95 -2.87 -0.08
C PRO A 101 49.93 -1.74 0.24
N SER A 102 49.43 -0.67 0.88
CA SER A 102 50.28 0.36 1.47
C SER A 102 50.79 -0.08 2.84
N ALA A 103 52.02 0.33 3.12
CA ALA A 103 52.86 -0.14 4.21
C ALA A 103 52.31 0.21 5.62
N GLY A 104 52.21 -0.83 6.46
CA GLY A 104 52.93 -0.88 7.74
C GLY A 104 52.75 0.25 8.76
N VAL A 105 51.52 0.53 9.21
CA VAL A 105 51.33 1.10 10.56
C VAL A 105 51.06 -0.05 11.52
N LYS A 106 52.03 -0.36 12.37
CA LYS A 106 51.89 -1.35 13.45
C LYS A 106 50.83 -0.85 14.43
N ARG A 107 49.57 -1.17 14.18
CA ARG A 107 48.51 -1.04 15.17
C ARG A 107 48.78 -2.06 16.26
N ALA A 108 49.21 -1.57 17.42
CA ALA A 108 49.31 -2.36 18.63
C ALA A 108 48.03 -3.19 18.78
N LYS A 109 48.19 -4.50 18.99
CA LYS A 109 47.10 -5.47 19.10
C LYS A 109 46.33 -5.19 20.39
N VAL A 110 45.40 -4.23 20.33
CA VAL A 110 44.41 -4.03 21.38
C VAL A 110 43.56 -5.30 21.40
N ARG A 111 43.75 -6.09 22.46
CA ARG A 111 42.89 -7.23 22.78
C ARG A 111 41.47 -6.69 22.91
N ARG A 112 40.64 -6.88 21.88
CA ARG A 112 39.18 -6.65 21.96
C ARG A 112 38.59 -7.73 22.86
N LEU A 113 38.67 -7.54 24.17
CA LEU A 113 37.82 -8.22 25.13
C LEU A 113 36.61 -7.32 25.35
N GLN A 114 35.49 -7.72 24.75
CA GLN A 114 34.14 -7.75 25.33
C GLN A 114 33.13 -7.91 24.18
N ALA A 115 32.83 -9.17 23.88
CA ALA A 115 31.59 -9.50 23.21
C ALA A 115 30.47 -9.30 24.23
N ASN A 116 29.47 -8.48 23.90
CA ASN A 116 28.29 -8.31 24.73
C ASN A 116 27.54 -9.65 24.75
N CYS A 117 27.66 -10.41 25.83
CA CYS A 117 26.95 -11.66 26.03
C CYS A 117 25.51 -11.33 26.46
N SER A 118 24.54 -11.45 25.56
CA SER A 118 23.13 -11.39 25.94
C SER A 118 22.72 -12.76 26.49
N VAL A 119 22.69 -12.89 27.81
CA VAL A 119 22.11 -14.06 28.46
C VAL A 119 20.60 -13.82 28.56
N MET A 120 19.81 -14.57 27.79
CA MET A 120 18.36 -14.63 27.95
C MET A 120 18.00 -16.00 28.52
N ARG A 121 17.12 -16.04 29.52
CA ARG A 121 16.55 -17.32 29.95
C ARG A 121 15.51 -17.74 28.92
N ALA A 122 15.41 -19.04 28.65
CA ALA A 122 14.42 -19.54 27.68
C ALA A 122 12.98 -19.09 28.01
N LYS A 123 12.65 -18.97 29.29
CA LYS A 123 11.35 -18.47 29.78
C LYS A 123 11.07 -17.00 29.40
N ASP A 124 12.11 -16.18 29.32
CA ASP A 124 11.97 -14.75 28.96
C ASP A 124 11.45 -14.59 27.52
N GLN A 125 11.72 -15.57 26.64
CA GLN A 125 11.22 -15.55 25.27
C GLN A 125 9.71 -15.80 25.22
N ASP A 126 9.20 -16.74 26.02
CA ASP A 126 7.77 -17.05 26.10
C ASP A 126 6.99 -15.91 26.75
N GLU A 127 7.54 -15.30 27.80
CA GLU A 127 6.98 -14.11 28.45
C GLU A 127 6.96 -12.91 27.51
N ALA A 128 8.04 -12.68 26.75
CA ALA A 128 8.09 -11.63 25.75
C ALA A 128 7.06 -11.86 24.63
N ALA A 129 6.91 -13.10 24.15
CA ALA A 129 5.91 -13.45 23.14
C ALA A 129 4.48 -13.27 23.67
N SER A 130 4.21 -13.68 24.92
CA SER A 130 2.93 -13.46 25.59
C SER A 130 2.60 -11.98 25.72
N ARG A 131 3.57 -11.16 26.15
CA ARG A 131 3.40 -9.70 26.27
C ARG A 131 3.15 -9.04 24.92
N GLN A 132 3.81 -9.50 23.87
CA GLN A 132 3.56 -9.04 22.49
C GLN A 132 2.14 -9.40 22.03
N GLN A 133 1.68 -10.61 22.31
CA GLN A 133 0.32 -11.04 21.97
C GLN A 133 -0.73 -10.20 22.70
N ALA A 134 -0.55 -9.97 24.01
CA ALA A 134 -1.43 -9.11 24.80
C ALA A 134 -1.49 -7.67 24.26
N ALA A 135 -0.36 -7.12 23.80
CA ALA A 135 -0.33 -5.79 23.17
C ALA A 135 -1.09 -5.75 21.83
N VAL A 136 -0.95 -6.80 21.02
CA VAL A 136 -1.70 -6.92 19.75
C VAL A 136 -3.21 -7.01 20.03
N ASP A 137 -3.60 -7.82 21.01
CA ASP A 137 -5.01 -8.01 21.39
C ASP A 137 -5.60 -6.70 21.94
N PHE A 138 -4.83 -5.94 22.74
CA PHE A 138 -5.22 -4.60 23.21
C PHE A 138 -5.49 -3.63 22.06
N ILE A 139 -4.59 -3.56 21.08
CA ILE A 139 -4.76 -2.71 19.89
C ILE A 139 -6.01 -3.13 19.10
N GLN A 140 -6.21 -4.44 18.92
CA GLN A 140 -7.37 -4.95 18.18
C GLN A 140 -8.69 -4.59 18.87
N ALA A 141 -8.77 -4.78 20.19
CA ALA A 141 -9.96 -4.47 20.97
C ALA A 141 -10.30 -2.97 20.94
N ARG A 142 -9.31 -2.09 21.06
CA ARG A 142 -9.52 -0.62 21.12
C ARG A 142 -9.77 0.01 19.76
N LEU A 143 -9.10 -0.46 18.71
CA LEU A 143 -9.10 0.22 17.41
C LEU A 143 -10.09 -0.38 16.42
N TYR A 144 -10.37 -1.68 16.49
CA TYR A 144 -11.15 -2.39 15.47
C TYR A 144 -12.44 -3.03 16.00
N GLY A 145 -12.61 -3.16 17.31
CA GLY A 145 -13.80 -3.68 17.97
C GLY A 145 -13.96 -5.21 17.91
N PRO A 146 -14.87 -5.79 18.73
CA PRO A 146 -15.11 -7.23 18.77
C PRO A 146 -15.62 -7.73 17.42
N GLY A 147 -14.95 -8.73 16.84
CA GLY A 147 -15.35 -9.37 15.57
C GLY A 147 -14.58 -8.91 14.32
N SER A 148 -13.72 -7.91 14.43
CA SER A 148 -12.93 -7.42 13.29
C SER A 148 -11.64 -8.22 13.09
N ARG A 149 -11.65 -9.22 12.19
CA ARG A 149 -10.45 -9.96 11.76
C ARG A 149 -9.57 -9.16 10.79
N ARG A 150 -9.42 -7.85 11.01
CA ARG A 150 -8.54 -7.00 10.20
C ARG A 150 -7.10 -7.35 10.51
N MET A 151 -6.48 -8.12 9.62
CA MET A 151 -5.06 -8.43 9.67
C MET A 151 -4.24 -7.18 9.38
N THR A 152 -3.08 -7.01 10.05
CA THR A 152 -2.16 -5.94 9.66
C THR A 152 -1.64 -6.19 8.24
N ASN A 153 -1.36 -5.12 7.49
CA ASN A 153 -0.91 -5.21 6.09
C ASN A 153 0.32 -6.13 5.96
N ASN A 154 1.25 -6.04 6.91
CA ASN A 154 2.41 -6.92 6.98
C ASN A 154 2.03 -8.39 7.17
N GLN A 155 1.04 -8.69 8.02
CA GLN A 155 0.54 -10.04 8.21
C GLN A 155 -0.08 -10.54 6.91
N LEU A 156 -0.98 -9.77 6.29
CA LEU A 156 -1.66 -10.13 5.04
C LEU A 156 -0.67 -10.43 3.90
N LEU A 157 0.35 -9.58 3.75
CA LEU A 157 1.37 -9.73 2.71
C LEU A 157 2.38 -10.84 3.03
N SER A 158 2.56 -11.21 4.30
CA SER A 158 3.63 -12.13 4.70
C SER A 158 3.21 -13.54 5.11
N ILE A 159 1.91 -13.88 5.12
CA ILE A 159 1.43 -15.14 5.72
C ILE A 159 2.14 -16.36 5.11
N LYS A 160 2.36 -16.36 3.79
CA LYS A 160 2.94 -17.51 3.08
C LYS A 160 4.46 -17.51 3.07
N SER A 161 5.11 -16.36 2.95
CA SER A 161 6.56 -16.27 2.81
C SER A 161 7.32 -16.22 4.13
N LYS A 162 6.71 -15.77 5.23
CA LYS A 162 7.36 -15.68 6.55
C LYS A 162 7.13 -16.89 7.45
N ARG A 163 6.13 -17.73 7.19
CA ARG A 163 5.84 -18.96 7.96
C ARG A 163 6.49 -20.22 7.40
N ALA A 164 7.08 -20.15 6.21
CA ALA A 164 7.85 -21.25 5.65
C ALA A 164 9.20 -21.38 6.36
N VAL A 165 9.73 -22.61 6.41
CA VAL A 165 11.07 -22.95 6.94
C VAL A 165 12.15 -22.05 6.30
N HIS A 166 11.95 -21.68 5.03
CA HIS A 166 12.75 -20.66 4.34
C HIS A 166 11.93 -19.38 4.20
N LYS A 167 12.38 -18.32 4.90
CA LYS A 167 11.77 -17.00 4.85
C LYS A 167 11.99 -16.38 3.46
N GLY A 168 10.96 -16.37 2.63
CA GLY A 168 10.98 -15.77 1.30
C GLY A 168 10.62 -14.28 1.32
N ALA A 169 10.84 -13.58 0.20
CA ALA A 169 10.45 -12.17 0.05
C ALA A 169 8.94 -11.98 0.36
N ALA A 170 8.60 -10.88 1.05
CA ALA A 170 7.21 -10.54 1.40
C ALA A 170 6.34 -10.31 0.16
N VAL A 171 6.95 -9.88 -0.95
CA VAL A 171 6.30 -9.72 -2.25
C VAL A 171 7.22 -10.36 -3.28
N GLN A 172 6.76 -11.43 -3.93
CA GLN A 172 7.42 -11.93 -5.14
C GLN A 172 6.75 -11.25 -6.33
N PHE A 173 7.50 -10.38 -7.03
CA PHE A 173 7.06 -9.89 -8.33
C PHE A 173 7.00 -11.08 -9.29
N MET A 174 5.83 -11.28 -9.90
CA MET A 174 5.54 -12.20 -11.02
C MET A 174 6.60 -13.28 -11.25
N ASN A 175 6.40 -14.45 -10.65
CA ASN A 175 7.26 -15.61 -10.93
C ASN A 175 7.22 -15.89 -12.44
N LYS A 176 8.37 -16.18 -13.05
CA LYS A 176 8.50 -16.41 -14.51
C LYS A 176 7.46 -17.41 -15.04
N SER A 177 7.13 -18.43 -14.25
CA SER A 177 6.07 -19.43 -14.55
C SER A 177 4.66 -18.82 -14.63
N LYS A 178 4.27 -17.98 -13.65
CA LYS A 178 2.96 -17.31 -13.63
C LYS A 178 2.81 -16.31 -14.78
N GLY A 179 3.90 -15.66 -15.18
CA GLY A 179 3.93 -14.77 -16.34
C GLY A 179 3.60 -15.50 -17.65
N ALA A 180 4.17 -16.69 -17.85
CA ALA A 180 3.88 -17.52 -19.02
C ALA A 180 2.42 -18.00 -19.06
N GLU A 181 1.87 -18.46 -17.93
CA GLU A 181 0.46 -18.89 -17.84
C GLU A 181 -0.52 -17.77 -18.19
N LEU A 182 -0.27 -16.55 -17.70
CA LEU A 182 -1.12 -15.40 -17.98
C LEU A 182 -1.06 -14.99 -19.45
N ARG A 183 0.14 -15.01 -20.06
CA ARG A 183 0.31 -14.77 -21.51
C ARG A 183 -0.44 -15.80 -22.35
N ALA A 184 -0.31 -17.10 -22.03
CA ALA A 184 -1.02 -18.15 -22.74
C ALA A 184 -2.55 -18.03 -22.60
N LYS A 185 -3.07 -17.64 -21.42
CA LYS A 185 -4.49 -17.35 -21.23
C LYS A 185 -4.94 -16.16 -22.07
N ALA A 186 -4.15 -15.09 -22.11
CA ALA A 186 -4.43 -13.89 -22.91
C ALA A 186 -4.49 -14.24 -24.41
N GLU A 187 -3.53 -15.01 -24.92
CA GLU A 187 -3.53 -15.49 -26.31
C GLU A 187 -4.77 -16.33 -26.64
N LYS A 188 -5.16 -17.25 -25.76
CA LYS A 188 -6.39 -18.07 -25.94
C LYS A 188 -7.65 -17.19 -25.95
N CYS A 189 -7.72 -16.20 -25.06
CA CYS A 189 -8.83 -15.23 -25.05
C CYS A 189 -8.86 -14.40 -26.33
N ASN A 190 -7.69 -13.93 -26.81
CA ASN A 190 -7.59 -13.15 -28.04
C ASN A 190 -8.06 -13.98 -29.25
N LYS A 191 -7.58 -15.23 -29.39
CA LYS A 191 -8.03 -16.15 -30.44
C LYS A 191 -9.54 -16.37 -30.42
N ARG A 192 -10.13 -16.61 -29.24
CA ARG A 192 -11.59 -16.76 -29.08
C ARG A 192 -12.35 -15.48 -29.46
N TRP A 193 -11.81 -14.32 -29.12
CA TRP A 193 -12.42 -13.04 -29.43
C TRP A 193 -12.39 -12.75 -30.94
N ILE A 194 -11.26 -12.99 -31.60
CA ILE A 194 -11.10 -12.87 -33.07
C ILE A 194 -12.10 -13.80 -33.79
N HIS A 195 -12.17 -15.06 -33.38
CA HIS A 195 -13.13 -16.03 -33.93
C HIS A 195 -14.59 -15.58 -33.73
N LYS A 196 -14.93 -15.08 -32.53
CA LYS A 196 -16.28 -14.54 -32.24
C LYS A 196 -16.61 -13.32 -33.09
N LYS A 197 -15.61 -12.52 -33.44
CA LYS A 197 -15.75 -11.33 -34.29
C LYS A 197 -15.73 -11.64 -35.79
N LYS A 198 -15.54 -12.91 -36.19
CA LYS A 198 -15.39 -13.33 -37.60
C LYS A 198 -14.34 -12.50 -38.34
N LEU A 199 -13.27 -12.12 -37.63
CA LEU A 199 -12.15 -11.37 -38.19
C LEU A 199 -11.15 -12.28 -38.92
N ILE A 200 -11.45 -13.58 -39.00
CA ILE A 200 -10.79 -14.65 -39.75
C ILE A 200 -11.89 -15.55 -40.29
#